data_AF-A2EG75-F1
#
_entry.id   AF-A2EG75-F1
#
_cell.length_a   1.000
_cell.length_b   1.000
_cell.length_c   1.000
_cell.angle_alpha   90.00
_cell.angle_beta   90.00
_cell.angle_gamma   90.00
#
_symmetry.space_group_name_H-M   'P 1'
#
loop_
_entity.id
_entity.type
_entity.pdbx_description
1 polymer ?
#
loop_
_entity_poly.entity_id
_entity_poly.type
_entity_poly.pdbx_seq_one_letter_code
_entity_poly.pdbx_strand_id
1 'polypeptide(L)'
;MCGSHHISQTVPQESPHYQPTREQLFDFARNYRSPTVPESVIDIYYGQPMSIMQNLNTREGIVKNKRCWVKEKIGSNIVVEFEDGKEWTLPKTLFNIKSNQMVFDRLQIPLKPLYAGTIHKSQGMTLKRVVIDLRSPHWEHGQLYVALSRVRDPRRR
;
A
#
# COMPACT_ATOMS: atom_id res chain seq x y z
N MET A 1 12.43 45.04 35.75
CA MET A 1 12.62 43.78 36.52
C MET A 1 12.21 42.63 35.63
N CYS A 2 13.16 41.75 35.30
CA CYS A 2 13.01 40.59 34.42
C CYS A 2 12.07 39.54 35.02
N GLY A 3 11.36 38.82 34.14
CA GLY A 3 10.59 37.63 34.50
C GLY A 3 10.51 36.65 33.34
N SER A 4 11.66 36.25 32.79
CA SER A 4 11.78 35.21 31.76
C SER A 4 11.28 33.87 32.29
N HIS A 5 10.12 33.42 31.84
CA HIS A 5 9.61 32.08 32.13
C HIS A 5 10.31 31.07 31.21
N HIS A 6 11.37 30.45 31.70
CA HIS A 6 12.02 29.32 31.05
C HIS A 6 11.11 28.08 31.22
N ILE A 7 10.38 27.72 30.17
CA ILE A 7 9.75 26.40 30.08
C ILE A 7 10.85 25.42 29.72
N SER A 8 11.38 24.73 30.74
CA SER A 8 12.30 23.61 30.54
C SER A 8 11.52 22.46 29.87
N GLN A 9 11.65 22.34 28.56
CA GLN A 9 11.32 21.10 27.86
C GLN A 9 12.36 20.06 28.27
N THR A 10 12.02 19.22 29.25
CA THR A 10 12.77 18.00 29.52
C THR A 10 12.60 17.07 28.32
N VAL A 11 13.58 17.06 27.43
CA VAL A 11 13.79 15.98 26.47
C VAL A 11 14.01 14.71 27.30
N PRO A 12 13.20 13.65 27.14
CA PRO A 12 13.46 12.40 27.85
C PRO A 12 14.82 11.87 27.41
N GLN A 13 15.75 11.74 28.36
CA GLN A 13 17.02 11.07 28.10
C GLN A 13 16.72 9.61 27.72
N GLU A 14 17.09 9.23 26.49
CA GLU A 14 17.07 7.85 26.04
C GLU A 14 17.96 7.01 26.97
N SER A 15 17.33 6.10 27.71
CA SER A 15 18.01 5.20 28.64
C SER A 15 18.77 4.11 27.87
N PRO A 16 20.03 3.77 28.21
CA PRO A 16 20.89 2.91 27.37
C PRO A 16 20.48 1.44 27.27
N HIS A 17 19.39 1.03 27.93
CA HIS A 17 18.94 -0.37 28.02
C HIS A 17 17.48 -0.57 27.62
N TYR A 18 16.91 0.30 26.78
CA TYR A 18 15.55 0.08 26.28
C TYR A 18 15.49 -1.17 25.38
N GLN A 19 15.09 -2.29 25.95
CA GLN A 19 14.68 -3.47 25.20
C GLN A 19 13.15 -3.46 25.10
N PRO A 20 12.58 -3.32 23.88
CA PRO A 20 11.13 -3.33 23.71
C PRO A 20 10.55 -4.68 24.14
N THR A 21 9.40 -4.65 24.81
CA THR A 21 8.70 -5.88 25.21
C THR A 21 8.15 -6.61 23.99
N ARG A 22 7.82 -7.89 24.17
CA ARG A 22 7.22 -8.72 23.11
C ARG A 22 5.94 -8.07 22.56
N GLU A 23 5.10 -7.50 23.41
CA GLU A 23 3.86 -6.82 23.03
C GLU A 23 4.15 -5.59 22.17
N GLN A 24 5.14 -4.77 22.55
CA GLN A 24 5.55 -3.60 21.79
C GLN A 24 6.08 -3.98 20.40
N LEU A 25 6.82 -5.08 20.30
CA LEU A 25 7.29 -5.62 19.01
C LEU A 25 6.12 -6.13 18.15
N PHE A 26 5.13 -6.80 18.74
CA PHE A 26 3.92 -7.24 18.02
C PHE A 26 3.09 -6.06 17.52
N ASP A 27 2.89 -5.04 18.33
CA ASP A 27 2.14 -3.85 17.94
C ASP A 27 2.88 -3.07 16.85
N PHE A 28 4.21 -2.97 16.94
CA PHE A 28 5.02 -2.42 15.87
C PHE A 28 4.83 -3.22 14.56
N ALA A 29 4.99 -4.54 14.63
CA ALA A 29 4.82 -5.41 13.46
C ALA A 29 3.40 -5.33 12.87
N ARG A 30 2.37 -5.15 13.70
CA ARG A 30 0.96 -5.02 13.24
C ARG A 30 0.69 -3.67 12.58
N ASN A 31 1.27 -2.60 13.12
CA ASN A 31 1.06 -1.22 12.66
C ASN A 31 2.05 -0.78 11.59
N TYR A 32 3.08 -1.56 11.28
CA TYR A 32 4.03 -1.27 10.22
C TYR A 32 3.33 -1.21 8.85
N ARG A 33 3.34 -0.02 8.24
CA ARG A 33 2.81 0.27 6.90
C ARG A 33 3.93 0.67 5.96
N SER A 34 3.95 0.06 4.79
CA SER A 34 4.86 0.42 3.69
C SER A 34 4.21 0.06 2.35
N PRO A 35 4.44 0.81 1.26
CA PRO A 35 3.87 0.50 -0.06
C PRO A 35 4.26 -0.87 -0.64
N THR A 36 5.29 -1.52 -0.08
CA THR A 36 5.80 -2.82 -0.51
C THR A 36 5.29 -3.98 0.35
N VAL A 37 4.55 -3.69 1.43
CA VAL A 37 4.12 -4.66 2.43
C VAL A 37 2.59 -4.64 2.50
N PRO A 38 1.92 -5.80 2.46
CA PRO A 38 0.46 -5.86 2.55
C PRO A 38 0.01 -5.39 3.92
N GLU A 39 -1.17 -4.77 4.04
CA GLU A 39 -1.68 -4.37 5.35
C GLU A 39 -1.91 -5.58 6.26
N SER A 40 -1.79 -5.37 7.58
CA SER A 40 -1.98 -6.44 8.57
C SER A 40 -3.43 -6.96 8.57
N VAL A 41 -4.38 -6.06 8.27
CA VAL A 41 -5.78 -6.37 8.02
C VAL A 41 -6.12 -5.81 6.65
N ILE A 42 -6.76 -6.63 5.81
CA ILE A 42 -7.24 -6.20 4.49
C ILE A 42 -8.70 -6.61 4.39
N ASP A 43 -9.57 -5.60 4.22
CA ASP A 43 -10.97 -5.82 3.91
C ASP A 43 -11.13 -6.05 2.42
N ILE A 44 -11.84 -7.13 2.08
CA ILE A 44 -11.97 -7.61 0.72
C ILE A 44 -13.44 -7.82 0.40
N TYR A 45 -13.88 -7.18 -0.67
CA TYR A 45 -15.25 -7.27 -1.19
C TYR A 45 -15.26 -7.93 -2.57
N TYR A 46 -16.36 -8.63 -2.88
CA TYR A 46 -16.59 -9.21 -4.20
C TYR A 46 -16.59 -8.11 -5.27
N GLY A 47 -15.93 -8.38 -6.42
CA GLY A 47 -15.80 -7.43 -7.52
C GLY A 47 -14.86 -6.25 -7.26
N GLN A 48 -14.19 -6.20 -6.10
CA GLN A 48 -13.26 -5.13 -5.78
C GLN A 48 -12.02 -5.18 -6.68
N PRO A 49 -11.61 -4.05 -7.30
CA PRO A 49 -10.36 -3.98 -8.03
C PRO A 49 -9.18 -3.99 -7.05
N MET A 50 -8.30 -4.97 -7.26
CA MET A 50 -7.09 -5.19 -6.47
C MET A 50 -5.87 -5.27 -7.41
N SER A 51 -4.68 -5.21 -6.83
CA SER A 51 -3.44 -5.46 -7.56
C SER A 51 -2.51 -6.39 -6.80
N ILE A 52 -1.76 -7.19 -7.57
CA ILE A 52 -0.81 -8.15 -7.04
C ILE A 52 0.42 -7.43 -6.44
N MET A 53 0.89 -7.87 -5.28
CA MET A 53 2.00 -7.23 -4.56
C MET A 53 3.38 -7.83 -4.86
N GLN A 54 3.45 -9.09 -5.31
CA GLN A 54 4.68 -9.83 -5.57
C GLN A 54 4.56 -10.68 -6.84
N ASN A 55 5.69 -11.03 -7.45
CA ASN A 55 5.69 -12.00 -8.54
C ASN A 55 5.41 -13.39 -7.95
N LEU A 56 4.32 -14.03 -8.38
CA LEU A 56 3.99 -15.39 -7.96
C LEU A 56 4.36 -16.39 -9.05
N ASN A 57 4.02 -16.08 -10.29
CA ASN A 57 4.35 -16.91 -11.43
C ASN A 57 4.54 -16.05 -12.68
N THR A 58 5.78 -15.70 -13.00
CA THR A 58 6.11 -14.89 -14.17
C THR A 58 5.78 -15.59 -15.49
N ARG A 59 5.84 -16.94 -15.54
CA ARG A 59 5.54 -17.71 -16.77
C ARG A 59 4.07 -17.64 -17.14
N GLU A 60 3.20 -17.70 -16.13
CA GLU A 60 1.75 -17.53 -16.30
C GLU A 60 1.31 -16.06 -16.28
N GLY A 61 2.27 -15.13 -16.22
CA GLY A 61 2.01 -13.70 -16.22
C GLY A 61 1.40 -13.16 -14.92
N ILE A 62 1.51 -13.88 -13.80
CA ILE A 62 1.16 -13.36 -12.47
C ILE A 62 2.34 -12.63 -11.86
N VAL A 63 2.40 -11.37 -12.24
CA VAL A 63 3.47 -10.44 -11.89
C VAL A 63 2.95 -9.34 -10.97
N LYS A 64 3.88 -8.72 -10.26
CA LYS A 64 3.63 -7.56 -9.41
C LYS A 64 2.93 -6.45 -10.17
N ASN A 65 1.98 -5.80 -9.51
CA ASN A 65 1.09 -4.76 -10.01
C ASN A 65 0.11 -5.20 -11.12
N LYS A 66 0.02 -6.49 -11.47
CA LYS A 66 -1.07 -6.96 -12.33
C LYS A 66 -2.41 -6.72 -11.63
N ARG A 67 -3.39 -6.22 -12.38
CA ARG A 67 -4.73 -5.88 -11.89
C ARG A 67 -5.63 -7.11 -11.90
N CYS A 68 -6.46 -7.23 -10.88
CA CYS A 68 -7.39 -8.34 -10.75
C CYS A 68 -8.65 -7.91 -9.98
N TRP A 69 -9.73 -8.70 -10.11
CA TRP A 69 -10.99 -8.52 -9.40
C TRP A 69 -11.27 -9.73 -8.52
N VAL A 70 -11.75 -9.48 -7.30
CA VAL A 70 -12.03 -10.55 -6.35
C VAL A 70 -13.31 -11.28 -6.75
N LYS A 71 -13.23 -12.60 -6.93
CA LYS A 71 -14.37 -13.43 -7.35
C LYS A 71 -14.96 -14.21 -6.20
N GLU A 72 -14.14 -14.88 -5.41
CA GLU A 72 -14.62 -15.65 -4.26
C GLU A 72 -13.51 -15.96 -3.27
N LYS A 73 -13.90 -16.45 -2.10
CA LYS A 73 -13.00 -16.90 -1.04
C LYS A 73 -13.22 -18.39 -0.84
N ILE A 74 -12.18 -19.18 -1.03
CA ILE A 74 -12.19 -20.63 -0.79
C ILE A 74 -11.28 -20.91 0.41
N GLY A 75 -11.90 -21.17 1.57
CA GLY A 75 -11.17 -21.40 2.82
C GLY A 75 -10.31 -20.18 3.22
N SER A 76 -8.99 -20.36 3.22
CA SER A 76 -8.01 -19.29 3.53
C SER A 76 -7.46 -18.58 2.29
N ASN A 77 -7.81 -19.05 1.08
CA ASN A 77 -7.34 -18.53 -0.20
C ASN A 77 -8.41 -17.66 -0.87
N ILE A 78 -7.98 -16.81 -1.81
CA ILE A 78 -8.87 -15.93 -2.56
C ILE A 78 -8.72 -16.22 -4.05
N VAL A 79 -9.86 -16.40 -4.72
CA VAL A 79 -9.92 -16.51 -6.18
C VAL A 79 -10.08 -15.12 -6.76
N VAL A 80 -9.23 -14.80 -7.72
CA VAL A 80 -9.28 -13.54 -8.45
C VAL A 80 -9.36 -13.79 -9.95
N GLU A 81 -9.99 -12.87 -10.65
CA GLU A 81 -10.03 -12.81 -12.12
C GLU A 81 -9.10 -11.70 -12.61
N PHE A 82 -8.26 -11.99 -13.59
CA PHE A 82 -7.32 -11.05 -14.19
C PHE A 82 -7.89 -10.35 -15.43
N GLU A 83 -7.19 -9.33 -15.93
CA GLU A 83 -7.61 -8.59 -17.14
C GLU A 83 -7.69 -9.45 -18.41
N ASP A 84 -6.99 -10.58 -18.44
CA ASP A 84 -7.01 -11.57 -19.52
C ASP A 84 -8.16 -12.58 -19.38
N GLY A 85 -9.04 -12.42 -18.39
CA GLY A 85 -10.16 -13.31 -18.10
C GLY A 85 -9.75 -14.62 -17.41
N LYS A 86 -8.46 -14.81 -17.09
CA LYS A 86 -8.00 -15.99 -16.35
C LYS A 86 -8.32 -15.85 -14.87
N GLU A 87 -8.79 -16.95 -14.28
CA GLU A 87 -9.00 -17.07 -12.83
C GLU A 87 -7.79 -17.72 -12.16
N TRP A 88 -7.51 -17.29 -10.93
CA TRP A 88 -6.44 -17.87 -10.14
C TRP A 88 -6.73 -17.83 -8.64
N THR A 89 -6.38 -18.91 -7.96
CA THR A 89 -6.44 -19.03 -6.50
C THR A 89 -5.14 -18.55 -5.86
N LEU A 90 -5.17 -17.38 -5.22
CA LEU A 90 -4.02 -16.78 -4.57
C LEU A 90 -3.81 -17.40 -3.17
N PRO A 91 -2.65 -18.03 -2.91
CA PRO A 91 -2.29 -18.47 -1.57
C PRO A 91 -1.79 -17.30 -0.73
N LYS A 92 -1.72 -17.50 0.59
CA LYS A 92 -0.94 -16.61 1.47
C LYS A 92 0.54 -16.74 1.14
N THR A 93 1.25 -15.62 1.09
CA THR A 93 2.68 -15.53 0.80
C THR A 93 3.41 -14.85 1.95
N LEU A 94 4.68 -15.20 2.15
CA LEU A 94 5.53 -14.56 3.14
C LEU A 94 6.13 -13.27 2.59
N PHE A 95 6.00 -12.21 3.37
CA PHE A 95 6.62 -10.91 3.14
C PHE A 95 7.71 -10.71 4.17
N ASN A 96 8.97 -10.75 3.72
CA ASN A 96 10.11 -10.40 4.58
C ASN A 96 10.21 -8.88 4.69
N ILE A 97 10.13 -8.36 5.91
CA ILE A 97 10.09 -6.95 6.20
C ILE A 97 11.34 -6.61 7.00
N LYS A 98 12.16 -5.72 6.43
CA LYS A 98 13.34 -5.16 7.08
C LYS A 98 13.10 -3.68 7.31
N SER A 99 13.00 -3.29 8.58
CA SER A 99 12.95 -1.90 9.02
C SER A 99 14.23 -1.58 9.80
N ASN A 100 14.51 -0.29 10.01
CA ASN A 100 15.66 0.14 10.81
C ASN A 100 15.61 -0.37 12.26
N GLN A 101 14.41 -0.72 12.75
CA GLN A 101 14.17 -1.10 14.14
C GLN A 101 14.04 -2.63 14.31
N MET A 102 13.52 -3.34 13.31
CA MET A 102 13.23 -4.78 13.39
C MET A 102 13.15 -5.45 12.02
N VAL A 103 13.51 -6.74 11.99
CA VAL A 103 13.26 -7.67 10.89
C VAL A 103 12.18 -8.67 11.30
N PHE A 104 11.17 -8.85 10.47
CA PHE A 104 10.08 -9.80 10.72
C PHE A 104 9.43 -10.27 9.42
N ASP A 105 8.73 -11.40 9.49
CA ASP A 105 7.96 -11.94 8.37
C ASP A 105 6.46 -11.74 8.58
N ARG A 106 5.74 -11.44 7.50
CA ARG A 106 4.28 -11.33 7.49
C ARG A 106 3.70 -12.32 6.48
N LEU A 107 2.91 -13.27 6.96
CA LEU A 107 2.16 -14.20 6.10
C LEU A 107 0.82 -13.56 5.72
N GLN A 108 0.65 -13.19 4.45
CA GLN A 108 -0.55 -12.49 3.99
C GLN A 108 -0.84 -12.77 2.52
N ILE A 109 -2.09 -12.60 2.10
CA ILE A 109 -2.46 -12.69 0.69
C ILE A 109 -1.82 -11.52 -0.07
N PRO A 110 -1.14 -11.76 -1.21
CA PRO A 110 -0.36 -10.74 -1.93
C PRO A 110 -1.24 -9.80 -2.76
N LEU A 111 -2.28 -9.22 -2.14
CA LEU A 111 -3.22 -8.29 -2.74
C LEU A 111 -3.18 -6.94 -2.02
N LYS A 112 -3.36 -5.86 -2.79
CA LYS A 112 -3.64 -4.53 -2.25
C LYS A 112 -4.81 -3.88 -2.99
N PRO A 113 -5.68 -3.11 -2.31
CA PRO A 113 -6.72 -2.31 -2.95
C PRO A 113 -6.17 -1.41 -4.05
N LEU A 114 -6.91 -1.30 -5.16
CA LEU A 114 -6.54 -0.48 -6.31
C LEU A 114 -7.61 0.60 -6.61
N TYR A 115 -8.13 1.26 -5.57
CA TYR A 115 -9.08 2.37 -5.75
C TYR A 115 -8.38 3.70 -6.05
N ALA A 116 -7.27 3.96 -5.36
CA ALA A 116 -6.49 5.18 -5.49
C ALA A 116 -5.01 4.84 -5.55
N GLY A 117 -4.28 5.55 -6.39
CA GLY A 117 -2.83 5.44 -6.53
C GLY A 117 -2.21 6.83 -6.61
N THR A 118 -0.91 6.92 -6.33
CA THR A 118 -0.19 8.19 -6.49
C THR A 118 0.12 8.45 -7.97
N ILE A 119 0.30 9.73 -8.33
CA ILE A 119 0.64 10.13 -9.71
C ILE A 119 1.91 9.44 -10.19
N HIS A 120 2.93 9.35 -9.32
CA HIS A 120 4.17 8.63 -9.60
C HIS A 120 3.93 7.16 -9.92
N LYS A 121 2.98 6.49 -9.25
CA LYS A 121 2.63 5.08 -9.54
C LYS A 121 1.87 4.93 -10.86
N SER A 122 1.18 5.98 -11.31
CA SER A 122 0.46 6.02 -12.59
C SER A 122 1.31 6.46 -13.78
N GLN A 123 2.56 6.89 -13.56
CA GLN A 123 3.43 7.37 -14.63
C GLN A 123 3.72 6.24 -15.63
N GLY A 124 3.42 6.48 -16.91
CA GLY A 124 3.56 5.46 -17.96
C GLY A 124 2.39 4.48 -18.09
N MET A 125 1.39 4.55 -17.21
CA MET A 125 0.15 3.78 -17.35
C MET A 125 -0.84 4.51 -18.27
N THR A 126 -1.56 3.76 -19.10
CA THR A 126 -2.71 4.29 -19.84
C THR A 126 -3.97 4.07 -19.02
N LEU A 127 -4.55 5.16 -18.49
CA LEU A 127 -5.79 5.10 -17.69
C LEU A 127 -6.97 5.60 -18.54
N LYS A 128 -8.05 4.81 -18.59
CA LYS A 128 -9.26 5.17 -19.37
C LYS A 128 -10.10 6.25 -18.67
N ARG A 129 -10.15 6.23 -17.34
CA ARG A 129 -10.86 7.19 -16.48
C ARG A 129 -10.01 7.45 -15.24
N VAL A 130 -9.95 8.69 -14.79
CA VAL A 130 -9.18 9.11 -13.61
C VAL A 130 -10.00 10.13 -12.85
N VAL A 131 -10.04 10.01 -11.52
CA VAL A 131 -10.49 11.07 -10.61
C VAL A 131 -9.24 11.59 -9.90
N ILE A 132 -9.02 12.89 -9.97
CA ILE A 132 -7.87 13.55 -9.34
C ILE A 132 -8.37 14.29 -8.09
N ASP A 133 -7.84 13.93 -6.92
CA ASP A 133 -8.17 14.60 -5.67
C ASP A 133 -7.29 15.83 -5.45
N LEU A 134 -7.82 17.03 -5.75
CA LEU A 134 -7.11 18.31 -5.64
C LEU A 134 -7.19 18.95 -4.24
N ARG A 135 -7.72 18.26 -3.22
CA ARG A 135 -7.95 18.87 -1.89
C ARG A 135 -6.67 19.18 -1.11
N SER A 136 -5.55 18.53 -1.45
CA SER A 136 -4.24 18.83 -0.85
C SER A 136 -3.62 20.05 -1.54
N PRO A 137 -3.07 21.05 -0.83
CA PRO A 137 -2.43 22.21 -1.44
C PRO A 137 -1.00 21.92 -1.96
N HIS A 138 -0.42 20.75 -1.66
CA HIS A 138 1.01 20.45 -1.84
C HIS A 138 1.39 19.96 -3.25
N TRP A 139 0.89 20.60 -4.31
CA TRP A 139 1.25 20.24 -5.68
C TRP A 139 2.54 20.92 -6.08
N GLU A 140 3.59 20.13 -6.29
CA GLU A 140 4.82 20.61 -6.92
C GLU A 140 4.54 21.08 -8.36
N HIS A 141 5.31 22.08 -8.82
CA HIS A 141 5.12 22.66 -10.14
C HIS A 141 5.18 21.57 -11.23
N GLY A 142 4.12 21.44 -12.02
CA GLY A 142 4.01 20.45 -13.10
C GLY A 142 3.36 19.11 -12.73
N GLN A 143 3.13 18.77 -11.46
CA GLN A 143 2.45 17.51 -11.10
C GLN A 143 1.01 17.45 -11.61
N LEU A 144 0.30 18.57 -11.55
CA LEU A 144 -1.06 18.68 -12.08
C LEU A 144 -1.10 18.47 -13.60
N TYR A 145 -0.14 19.05 -14.32
CA TYR A 145 0.00 18.86 -15.76
C TYR A 145 0.27 17.39 -16.11
N VAL A 146 1.18 16.73 -15.39
CA VAL A 146 1.47 15.30 -15.58
C VAL A 146 0.25 14.44 -15.32
N ALA A 147 -0.61 14.79 -14.35
CA ALA A 147 -1.84 14.05 -14.08
C ALA A 147 -2.88 14.23 -15.19
N LEU A 148 -3.13 15.48 -15.62
CA LEU A 148 -4.10 15.81 -16.66
C LEU A 148 -3.70 15.24 -18.03
N SER A 149 -2.40 15.22 -18.35
CA SER A 149 -1.91 14.68 -19.63
C SER A 149 -2.10 13.17 -19.80
N ARG A 150 -2.56 12.45 -18.75
CA ARG A 150 -2.85 11.00 -18.81
C ARG A 150 -4.28 10.68 -19.26
N VAL A 151 -5.17 11.66 -19.31
CA VAL A 151 -6.57 11.46 -19.70
C VAL A 151 -6.70 11.64 -21.21
N ARG A 152 -7.09 10.57 -21.93
CA ARG A 152 -7.18 10.58 -23.40
C ARG A 152 -8.45 11.23 -23.95
N ASP A 153 -9.51 11.39 -23.14
CA ASP A 153 -10.75 12.06 -23.57
C ASP A 153 -11.50 12.67 -22.36
N PRO A 154 -11.53 14.00 -22.20
CA PRO A 154 -12.23 14.66 -21.10
C PRO A 154 -13.76 14.67 -21.24
N ARG A 155 -14.34 14.16 -22.34
CA ARG A 155 -15.76 14.39 -22.70
C ARG A 155 -16.73 13.23 -22.49
N ARG A 156 -16.29 12.06 -21.98
CA ARG A 156 -17.21 10.95 -21.68
C ARG A 156 -17.62 10.97 -20.20
N ARG A 157 -18.71 11.71 -19.90
CA ARG A 157 -19.46 11.61 -18.64
C ARG A 157 -20.17 10.26 -18.53
#